data_AF-A0A3G2UP33-F1
#
_entry.id   AF-A0A3G2UP33-F1
#
_cell.length_a   1.000
_cell.length_b   1.000
_cell.length_c   1.000
_cell.angle_alpha   90.00
_cell.angle_beta   90.00
_cell.angle_gamma   90.00
#
_symmetry.space_group_name_H-M   'P 1'
#
loop_
_entity.id
_entity.type
_entity.pdbx_description
1 polymer ?
#
loop_
_entity_poly.entity_id
_entity_poly.type
_entity_poly.pdbx_seq_one_letter_code
_entity_poly.pdbx_strand_id
1 'polypeptide(L)'
;MVGGDIDDMEDFCCHNDLPFRSWSDGNYGHFTPEIRIWIGEGPRQVYTAAQDEKAVLTADEASQLGSYEAIMEHFRQANYIPPPLHILPIKAPDDAAEAQSSCE
;
A
#
# COMPACT_ATOMS: atom_id res chain seq x y z
N MET A 1 6.26 -15.49 14.33
CA MET A 1 5.66 -14.43 13.53
C MET A 1 6.49 -14.35 12.26
N VAL A 2 5.96 -14.84 11.14
CA VAL A 2 6.64 -14.77 9.84
C VAL A 2 6.53 -13.30 9.41
N GLY A 3 7.64 -12.58 9.50
CA GLY A 3 7.65 -11.11 9.69
C GLY A 3 7.58 -10.30 8.40
N GLY A 4 6.39 -10.19 7.83
CA GLY A 4 6.09 -9.23 6.75
C GLY A 4 4.64 -8.78 6.70
N ASP A 5 3.78 -9.40 7.51
CA ASP A 5 2.35 -9.17 7.49
C ASP A 5 1.96 -8.19 8.60
N ILE A 6 1.41 -7.05 8.19
CA ILE A 6 0.92 -5.98 9.05
C ILE A 6 -0.55 -5.67 8.72
N ASP A 7 -1.29 -6.68 8.27
CA ASP A 7 -2.69 -6.57 7.85
C ASP A 7 -3.56 -5.78 8.84
N ASP A 8 -3.44 -6.03 10.14
CA ASP A 8 -4.19 -5.29 11.17
C ASP A 8 -3.97 -3.76 11.11
N MET A 9 -2.73 -3.33 10.80
CA MET A 9 -2.38 -1.91 10.66
C MET A 9 -2.90 -1.36 9.32
N GLU A 10 -2.79 -2.13 8.25
CA GLU A 10 -3.26 -1.73 6.92
C GLU A 10 -4.78 -1.61 6.87
N ASP A 11 -5.48 -2.54 7.51
CA ASP A 11 -6.92 -2.51 7.69
C ASP A 11 -7.30 -1.32 8.56
N PHE A 12 -6.60 -1.05 9.67
CA PHE A 12 -6.85 0.17 10.46
C PHE A 12 -6.73 1.43 9.61
N CYS A 13 -5.68 1.55 8.79
CA CYS A 13 -5.50 2.70 7.90
C CYS A 13 -6.65 2.81 6.88
N CYS A 14 -7.08 1.68 6.30
CA CYS A 14 -8.20 1.63 5.36
C CYS A 14 -9.52 2.08 6.00
N HIS A 15 -9.83 1.59 7.21
CA HIS A 15 -11.06 1.95 7.92
C HIS A 15 -11.10 3.42 8.37
N ASN A 16 -9.97 4.10 8.46
CA ASN A 16 -9.86 5.47 8.97
C ASN A 16 -9.48 6.49 7.88
N ASP A 17 -9.52 6.12 6.60
CA ASP A 17 -9.16 7.01 5.50
C ASP A 17 -7.75 7.61 5.64
N LEU A 18 -6.81 6.79 6.14
CA LEU A 18 -5.39 7.10 6.25
C LEU A 18 -4.59 6.48 5.10
N PRO A 19 -4.18 7.24 4.07
CA PRO A 19 -3.34 6.72 3.01
C PRO A 19 -2.00 6.21 3.56
N PHE A 20 -1.53 5.08 3.02
CA PHE A 20 -0.27 4.47 3.45
C PHE A 20 0.53 3.90 2.29
N ARG A 21 1.83 3.73 2.55
CA ARG A 21 2.74 2.89 1.78
C ARG A 21 3.56 2.07 2.77
N SER A 22 3.46 0.75 2.67
CA SER A 22 4.27 -0.20 3.44
C SER A 22 5.17 -0.99 2.48
N TRP A 23 6.28 -1.49 3.01
CA TRP A 23 7.15 -2.45 2.34
C TRP A 23 7.47 -3.58 3.29
N SER A 24 7.46 -4.80 2.78
CA SER A 24 7.91 -5.99 3.49
C SER A 24 9.01 -6.68 2.69
N ASP A 25 10.11 -7.00 3.37
CA ASP A 25 11.16 -7.83 2.78
C ASP A 25 10.64 -9.25 2.56
N GLY A 26 11.21 -9.97 1.60
CA GLY A 26 10.85 -11.35 1.33
C GLY A 26 11.53 -12.31 2.31
N ASN A 27 10.81 -13.35 2.70
CA ASN A 27 11.44 -14.53 3.31
C ASN A 27 11.59 -15.62 2.25
N TYR A 28 12.82 -16.00 1.94
CA TYR A 28 13.14 -17.03 0.96
C TYR A 28 12.31 -18.31 1.21
N GLY A 29 11.52 -18.71 0.21
CA GLY A 29 10.67 -19.91 0.25
C GLY A 29 9.27 -19.70 0.83
N HIS A 30 8.91 -18.49 1.28
CA HIS A 30 7.57 -18.19 1.79
C HIS A 30 6.87 -17.08 0.99
N PHE A 31 7.49 -15.91 0.86
CA PHE A 31 6.92 -14.75 0.17
C PHE A 31 8.03 -13.88 -0.41
N THR A 32 7.72 -13.21 -1.53
CA THR A 32 8.61 -12.25 -2.18
C THR A 32 8.49 -10.88 -1.52
N PRO A 33 9.51 -10.01 -1.62
CA PRO A 33 9.37 -8.65 -1.16
C PRO A 33 8.25 -7.94 -1.93
N GLU A 34 7.50 -7.08 -1.24
CA GLU A 34 6.33 -6.41 -1.79
C GLU A 34 6.16 -5.00 -1.22
N ILE A 35 5.57 -4.12 -2.03
CA ILE A 35 5.12 -2.78 -1.62
C ILE A 35 3.59 -2.81 -1.64
N ARG A 36 2.96 -2.44 -0.53
CA ARG A 36 1.51 -2.27 -0.44
C ARG A 36 1.17 -0.80 -0.30
N ILE A 37 0.21 -0.34 -1.09
CA ILE A 37 -0.22 1.05 -1.16
C ILE A 37 -1.73 1.12 -1.05
N TRP A 38 -2.19 2.08 -0.25
CA TRP A 38 -3.57 2.52 -0.26
C TRP A 38 -3.61 4.04 -0.27
N ILE A 39 -4.33 4.60 -1.24
CA ILE A 39 -4.34 6.06 -1.48
C ILE A 39 -5.49 6.79 -0.77
N GLY A 40 -6.30 6.08 0.03
CA GLY A 40 -7.52 6.62 0.63
C GLY A 40 -8.80 6.26 -0.14
N GLU A 41 -8.68 5.61 -1.29
CA GLU A 41 -9.81 5.18 -2.11
C GLU A 41 -9.46 3.95 -2.95
N GLY A 42 -10.48 3.17 -3.30
CA GLY A 42 -10.33 1.99 -4.13
C GLY A 42 -9.60 0.82 -3.44
N PRO A 43 -9.31 -0.24 -4.20
CA PRO A 43 -8.65 -1.43 -3.68
C PRO A 43 -7.18 -1.14 -3.34
N ARG A 44 -6.65 -1.88 -2.36
CA ARG A 44 -5.22 -1.88 -2.05
C ARG A 44 -4.42 -2.35 -3.27
N GLN A 45 -3.34 -1.63 -3.56
CA GLN A 45 -2.43 -1.98 -4.63
C GLN A 45 -1.22 -2.70 -4.05
N VAL A 46 -0.84 -3.82 -4.67
CA VAL A 46 0.32 -4.62 -4.29
C VAL A 46 1.28 -4.68 -5.46
N TYR A 47 2.54 -4.39 -5.20
CA TYR A 47 3.62 -4.38 -6.18
C TYR A 47 4.73 -5.33 -5.75
N THR A 48 5.22 -6.14 -6.67
CA THR A 48 6.44 -6.92 -6.45
C THR A 48 7.63 -5.97 -6.25
N ALA A 49 8.46 -6.25 -5.26
CA ALA A 49 9.61 -5.41 -4.93
C ALA A 49 10.91 -6.22 -4.84
N ALA A 50 12.02 -5.50 -4.99
CA ALA A 50 13.34 -5.96 -4.61
C ALA A 50 13.62 -5.72 -3.12
N GLN A 51 14.73 -6.27 -2.63
CA GLN A 51 15.17 -6.10 -1.24
C GLN A 51 15.52 -4.64 -0.88
N ASP A 52 15.75 -3.78 -1.86
CA ASP A 52 16.04 -2.35 -1.67
C ASP A 52 14.79 -1.45 -1.79
N GLU A 53 13.61 -2.03 -1.55
CA GLU A 53 12.29 -1.39 -1.57
C GLU A 53 11.88 -0.78 -2.92
N LYS A 54 12.53 -1.22 -4.01
CA LYS A 54 12.18 -0.79 -5.37
C LYS A 54 11.20 -1.74 -6.01
N ALA A 55 10.15 -1.20 -6.61
CA ALA A 55 9.24 -1.99 -7.43
C ALA A 55 9.98 -2.62 -8.62
N VAL A 56 9.63 -3.86 -8.94
CA VAL A 56 10.19 -4.61 -10.06
C VAL A 56 9.06 -5.24 -10.88
N LEU A 57 9.36 -5.49 -12.15
CA LEU A 57 8.46 -6.15 -13.09
C LEU A 57 9.20 -7.31 -13.76
N THR A 58 8.49 -8.40 -13.98
CA THR A 58 8.90 -9.47 -14.89
C THR A 58 8.70 -9.04 -16.34
N ALA A 59 9.36 -9.75 -17.27
CA ALA A 59 9.17 -9.51 -18.70
C ALA A 59 7.72 -9.78 -19.15
N ASP A 60 7.03 -10.72 -18.51
CA ASP A 60 5.63 -11.05 -18.80
C ASP A 60 4.70 -9.93 -18.34
N GLU A 61 4.86 -9.41 -17.13
CA GLU A 61 4.07 -8.27 -16.64
C GLU A 61 4.31 -7.02 -17.48
N ALA A 62 5.56 -6.73 -17.84
CA ALA A 62 5.90 -5.62 -18.73
C ALA A 62 5.23 -5.77 -20.11
N SER A 63 5.18 -7.00 -20.65
CA SER A 63 4.50 -7.30 -21.91
C SER A 63 2.98 -7.16 -21.80
N GLN A 64 2.40 -7.52 -20.66
CA GLN A 64 0.96 -7.35 -20.40
C GLN A 64 0.56 -5.88 -20.26
N LEU A 65 1.41 -5.04 -19.68
CA LEU A 65 1.21 -3.58 -19.63
C LEU A 65 1.22 -2.96 -21.04
N GLY A 66 1.93 -3.57 -21.98
CA GLY A 66 1.76 -3.34 -23.42
C GLY A 66 2.31 -2.02 -23.97
N SER A 67 2.72 -1.08 -23.12
CA SER A 67 3.38 0.15 -23.53
C SER A 67 4.42 0.63 -22.51
N TYR A 68 5.38 1.42 -22.99
CA TYR A 68 6.37 2.05 -22.13
C TYR A 68 5.71 3.02 -21.13
N GLU A 69 4.70 3.77 -21.57
CA GLU A 69 3.95 4.68 -20.71
C GLU A 69 3.25 3.96 -19.56
N ALA A 70 2.65 2.79 -19.82
CA ALA A 70 2.01 1.98 -18.79
C ALA A 70 3.02 1.40 -17.79
N ILE A 71 4.20 0.98 -18.27
CA ILE A 71 5.31 0.54 -17.41
C ILE A 71 5.78 1.68 -16.50
N MET A 72 5.97 2.88 -17.05
CA MET A 72 6.40 4.03 -16.26
C MET A 72 5.34 4.48 -15.26
N GLU A 73 4.06 4.41 -15.63
CA GLU A 73 2.94 4.71 -14.73
C GLU A 73 2.88 3.69 -13.57
N HIS A 74 3.09 2.40 -13.84
CA HIS A 74 3.19 1.37 -12.81
C HIS A 74 4.28 1.72 -11.77
N PHE A 75 5.48 2.09 -12.23
CA PHE A 75 6.54 2.52 -11.32
C PHE A 75 6.22 3.83 -10.59
N ARG A 76 5.55 4.78 -11.24
CA ARG A 76 5.12 6.03 -10.61
C ARG A 76 4.16 5.75 -9.45
N GLN A 77 3.19 4.86 -9.64
CA GLN A 77 2.23 4.47 -8.62
C GLN A 77 2.92 3.74 -7.46
N ALA A 78 3.84 2.82 -7.73
CA ALA A 78 4.60 2.10 -6.70
C ALA A 78 5.52 3.00 -5.85
N ASN A 79 5.87 4.19 -6.35
CA ASN A 79 6.63 5.23 -5.64
C ASN A 79 5.73 6.30 -4.99
N TYR A 80 4.45 5.99 -4.75
CA TYR A 80 3.55 6.87 -4.03
C TYR A 80 4.13 7.28 -2.68
N ILE A 81 4.02 8.56 -2.34
CA ILE A 81 4.41 9.09 -1.03
C ILE A 81 3.12 9.57 -0.35
N PRO A 82 2.68 8.91 0.74
CA PRO A 82 1.47 9.35 1.44
C PRO A 82 1.66 10.77 1.99
N PRO A 83 0.58 11.58 2.03
CA PRO A 83 0.64 12.91 2.64
C PRO A 83 1.02 12.80 4.13
N PRO A 84 1.68 13.83 4.70
CA PRO A 84 2.00 13.84 6.12
C PRO A 84 0.75 13.71 7.01
N LEU A 85 0.83 12.85 8.01
CA LEU A 85 -0.21 12.72 9.03
C LEU A 85 -0.12 13.85 10.05
N HIS A 86 -1.25 14.47 10.35
CA HIS A 86 -1.37 15.50 11.37
C HIS A 86 -2.14 14.96 12.57
N ILE A 87 -1.48 14.85 13.73
CA ILE A 87 -2.13 14.45 14.98
C ILE A 87 -2.75 15.70 15.62
N LEU A 88 -4.08 15.76 15.64
CA LEU A 88 -4.82 16.84 16.28
C LEU A 88 -5.16 16.49 17.73
N PRO A 89 -5.17 17.48 18.65
CA PRO A 89 -5.66 17.25 19.99
C PRO A 89 -7.14 16.86 19.95
N ILE A 90 -7.50 15.83 20.71
CA ILE A 90 -8.87 15.34 20.80
C ILE A 90 -9.72 16.44 21.45
N LYS A 91 -10.68 17.00 20.73
CA LYS A 91 -11.75 17.79 21.34
C LYS A 91 -12.61 16.83 22.18
N ALA A 92 -12.96 17.22 23.40
CA ALA A 92 -13.90 16.45 24.23
C ALA A 92 -15.13 16.03 23.39
N PRO A 93 -15.62 14.80 23.55
CA PRO A 93 -16.49 14.18 22.57
C PRO A 93 -17.82 14.91 22.46
N ASP A 94 -18.12 15.42 21.27
CA ASP A 94 -19.49 15.52 20.77
C ASP A 94 -19.58 14.50 19.62
N ASP A 95 -20.17 13.35 19.94
CA ASP A 95 -20.67 12.27 19.07
C ASP A 95 -19.75 11.77 17.93
N ALA A 96 -18.95 10.74 18.23
CA ALA A 96 -18.19 10.00 17.24
C ALA A 96 -19.13 9.07 16.43
N ALA A 97 -19.40 9.43 15.18
CA ALA A 97 -20.01 8.53 14.21
C ALA A 97 -18.95 7.58 13.64
N GLU A 98 -19.23 6.27 13.70
CA GLU A 98 -18.39 5.21 13.15
C GLU A 98 -18.40 5.30 11.61
N ALA A 99 -17.24 5.53 11.00
CA ALA A 99 -17.07 5.44 9.56
C ALA A 99 -17.04 3.96 9.16
N GLN A 100 -17.96 3.56 8.29
CA GLN A 100 -17.93 2.26 7.60
C GLN A 100 -17.30 2.49 6.23
N SER A 101 -16.18 1.82 5.93
CA SER A 101 -15.56 1.83 4.61
C SER A 101 -15.37 0.40 4.08
N SER A 102 -15.65 0.23 2.79
CA SER A 102 -15.66 -1.03 2.05
C SER A 102 -14.29 -1.23 1.41
N CYS A 103 -13.40 -1.94 2.10
CA CYS A 103 -12.10 -2.35 1.57
C CYS A 103 -12.26 -3.71 0.87
N GLU A 104 -12.55 -3.73 -0.44
CA GLU A 104 -12.40 -4.90 -1.32
C GLU A 104 -11.68 -4.51 -2.61
#